data_AF-A0A2W4RST7-F1
#
_entry.id   AF-A0A2W4RST7-F1
#
_cell.length_a   1.000
_cell.length_b   1.000
_cell.length_c   1.000
_cell.angle_alpha   90.00
_cell.angle_beta   90.00
_cell.angle_gamma   90.00
#
_symmetry.space_group_name_H-M   'P 1'
#
loop_
_entity.id
_entity.type
_entity.pdbx_description
1 polymer ?
#
loop_
_entity_poly.entity_id
_entity_poly.type
_entity_poly.pdbx_seq_one_letter_code
_entity_poly.pdbx_strand_id
1 'polypeptide(L)'
;MEQPAWLDHAWQEAGVRELPGPASNSRILQFFRDVGHPEVVSDEVAWCAAFVGACLERAGLRSTRSLLARSYLNWGVPLAKAKVGAIAVLSRGSDPGQGHVGFVVGAAKDQLFLLGGNQKDAVTVQSFPVGQLLGLRWPSTAEGAGQNDDLFEAALAHVLEMEGGWTNDPYDPGGPTNLGITLSVFAAWKGLTPTDGNRQELIEELKRLDAAAVRPIYRERYWLPSRAGDLPPALAVMHFDAAVNHGVGAAARMLQQALGVNVDGVIGPQTLAAAHGQPIAEVLERYADIRRARYRSLGHFWRFGRGWLRRVDRTVEAARQIASAGTKISQQPEAGARPMSQTEVSQTDQTSQTSKWWAHSMTIWGAIITAASTILPTIGPLFGIDITPDLVHELGDQVVLVVQAIGGLIGIIMTIYGRTRATATLERKQVTFQL
;
A
#
# COMPACT_ATOMS: atom_id res chain seq x y z
N MET A 1 0.10 -18.45 -14.29
CA MET A 1 -0.17 -17.07 -13.83
C MET A 1 1.13 -16.61 -13.21
N GLU A 2 1.72 -15.52 -13.71
CA GLU A 2 3.00 -15.01 -13.23
C GLU A 2 2.89 -14.51 -11.78
N GLN A 3 3.76 -15.03 -10.94
CA GLN A 3 4.00 -14.52 -9.60
C GLN A 3 4.67 -13.14 -9.69
N PRO A 4 4.43 -12.22 -8.72
CA PRO A 4 5.05 -10.90 -8.78
C PRO A 4 6.57 -10.97 -8.67
N ALA A 5 7.30 -10.18 -9.48
CA ALA A 5 8.76 -10.23 -9.55
C ALA A 5 9.49 -10.09 -8.20
N TRP A 6 8.96 -9.28 -7.28
CA TRP A 6 9.54 -9.15 -5.92
C TRP A 6 9.36 -10.41 -5.07
N LEU A 7 8.28 -11.18 -5.31
CA LEU A 7 8.07 -12.46 -4.66
C LEU A 7 9.03 -13.53 -5.21
N ASP A 8 9.39 -13.45 -6.48
CA ASP A 8 10.39 -14.33 -7.10
C ASP A 8 11.77 -14.11 -6.47
N HIS A 9 12.16 -12.85 -6.28
CA HIS A 9 13.36 -12.52 -5.52
C HIS A 9 13.29 -13.01 -4.08
N ALA A 10 12.13 -12.95 -3.42
CA ALA A 10 11.99 -13.47 -2.06
C ALA A 10 12.17 -15.00 -1.99
N TRP A 11 11.61 -15.74 -2.96
CA TRP A 11 11.76 -17.20 -3.02
C TRP A 11 13.20 -17.65 -3.30
N GLN A 12 13.97 -16.88 -4.07
CA GLN A 12 15.39 -17.15 -4.31
C GLN A 12 16.23 -17.10 -3.03
N GLU A 13 15.77 -16.37 -2.00
CA GLU A 13 16.45 -16.28 -0.70
C GLU A 13 15.96 -17.30 0.32
N ALA A 14 15.00 -18.17 -0.03
CA ALA A 14 14.45 -19.13 0.92
C ALA A 14 15.56 -20.04 1.49
N GLY A 15 15.62 -20.11 2.82
CA GLY A 15 16.65 -20.87 3.54
C GLY A 15 17.89 -20.09 3.94
N VAL A 16 18.08 -18.84 3.50
CA VAL A 16 19.13 -17.95 4.04
C VAL A 16 18.92 -17.79 5.55
N ARG A 17 19.97 -18.01 6.35
CA ARG A 17 19.94 -18.01 7.82
C ARG A 17 21.15 -17.29 8.40
N GLU A 18 20.97 -16.67 9.57
CA GLU A 18 22.05 -16.12 10.38
C GLU A 18 23.13 -17.17 10.69
N LEU A 19 24.37 -16.71 10.84
CA LEU A 19 25.46 -17.58 11.28
C LEU A 19 25.57 -17.53 12.81
N PRO A 20 25.76 -18.67 13.48
CA PRO A 20 25.94 -18.67 14.93
C PRO A 20 27.28 -18.02 15.31
N GLY A 21 27.27 -17.18 16.34
CA GLY A 21 28.48 -16.56 16.90
C GLY A 21 28.82 -15.21 16.26
N PRO A 22 30.09 -14.75 16.31
CA PRO A 22 30.45 -13.39 15.88
C PRO A 22 30.53 -13.22 14.35
N ALA A 23 30.32 -14.29 13.58
CA ALA A 23 30.34 -14.25 12.13
C ALA A 23 28.96 -13.85 11.62
N SER A 24 28.91 -13.04 10.55
CA SER A 24 27.65 -12.61 9.97
C SER A 24 27.46 -13.10 8.55
N ASN A 25 26.23 -13.47 8.21
CA ASN A 25 25.89 -13.95 6.89
C ASN A 25 25.99 -12.81 5.86
N SER A 26 26.92 -12.92 4.90
CA SER A 26 27.14 -11.91 3.86
C SER A 26 25.91 -11.61 3.01
N ARG A 27 24.98 -12.58 2.87
CA ARG A 27 23.71 -12.40 2.17
C ARG A 27 22.74 -11.54 2.97
N ILE A 28 22.67 -11.72 4.29
CA ILE A 28 21.86 -10.87 5.17
C ILE A 28 22.40 -9.44 5.16
N LEU A 29 23.73 -9.27 5.25
CA LEU A 29 24.38 -7.96 5.13
C LEU A 29 24.10 -7.29 3.78
N GLN A 30 23.92 -8.06 2.71
CA GLN A 30 23.54 -7.52 1.40
C GLN A 30 22.14 -6.91 1.42
N PHE A 31 21.18 -7.48 2.16
CA PHE A 31 19.84 -6.89 2.26
C PHE A 31 19.88 -5.48 2.84
N PHE A 32 20.71 -5.24 3.85
CA PHE A 32 20.92 -3.90 4.40
C PHE A 32 21.53 -2.94 3.37
N ARG A 33 22.54 -3.39 2.62
CA ARG A 33 23.14 -2.57 1.54
C ARG A 33 22.14 -2.21 0.45
N ASP A 34 21.30 -3.16 0.04
CA ASP A 34 20.30 -2.94 -1.01
C ASP A 34 19.27 -1.86 -0.63
N VAL A 35 19.01 -1.67 0.67
CA VAL A 35 18.10 -0.63 1.17
C VAL A 35 18.82 0.65 1.63
N GLY A 36 20.13 0.76 1.42
CA GLY A 36 20.90 1.97 1.74
C GLY A 36 21.47 2.03 3.16
N HIS A 37 21.66 0.89 3.81
CA HIS A 37 22.22 0.77 5.16
C HIS A 37 23.56 0.00 5.18
N PRO A 38 24.61 0.44 4.47
CA PRO A 38 25.91 -0.25 4.46
C PRO A 38 26.64 -0.22 5.80
N GLU A 39 26.23 0.64 6.73
CA GLU A 39 26.77 0.74 8.09
C GLU A 39 26.42 -0.45 8.98
N VAL A 40 25.40 -1.25 8.61
CA VAL A 40 25.02 -2.45 9.35
C VAL A 40 25.95 -3.61 8.95
N VAL A 41 26.79 -4.03 9.90
CA VAL A 41 27.82 -5.05 9.68
C VAL A 41 27.54 -6.37 10.43
N SER A 42 26.41 -6.48 11.13
CA SER A 42 26.01 -7.66 11.88
C SER A 42 24.60 -8.11 11.50
N ASP A 43 24.40 -9.42 11.35
CA ASP A 43 23.12 -10.08 11.09
C ASP A 43 22.24 -10.28 12.33
N GLU A 44 22.75 -9.96 13.53
CA GLU A 44 21.98 -9.88 14.79
C GLU A 44 20.97 -8.72 14.80
N VAL A 45 21.16 -7.73 13.92
CA VAL A 45 20.22 -6.62 13.76
C VAL A 45 18.98 -7.12 13.04
N ALA A 46 17.78 -6.86 13.59
CA ALA A 46 16.53 -7.33 13.00
C ALA A 46 16.38 -6.91 11.53
N TRP A 47 16.34 -7.92 10.63
CA TRP A 47 16.47 -7.70 9.19
C TRP A 47 15.22 -8.04 8.37
N CYS A 48 14.05 -8.25 9.00
CA CYS A 48 12.79 -8.52 8.29
C CYS A 48 12.41 -7.41 7.30
N ALA A 49 12.55 -6.13 7.69
CA ALA A 49 12.27 -4.98 6.84
C ALA A 49 13.33 -4.77 5.75
N ALA A 50 14.60 -5.04 6.07
CA ALA A 50 15.71 -5.01 5.12
C ALA A 50 15.50 -6.06 4.01
N PHE A 51 15.11 -7.29 4.39
CA PHE A 51 14.78 -8.35 3.44
C PHE A 51 13.65 -7.95 2.48
N VAL A 52 12.50 -7.52 3.01
CA VAL A 52 11.37 -7.08 2.19
C VAL A 52 11.78 -5.93 1.27
N GLY A 53 12.55 -4.97 1.79
CA GLY A 53 13.03 -3.84 1.00
C GLY A 53 14.00 -4.26 -0.12
N ALA A 54 14.93 -5.16 0.16
CA ALA A 54 15.86 -5.68 -0.83
C ALA A 54 15.14 -6.40 -1.97
N CYS A 55 14.14 -7.24 -1.67
CA CYS A 55 13.32 -7.89 -2.69
C CYS A 55 12.57 -6.90 -3.59
N LEU A 56 12.08 -5.80 -3.01
CA LEU A 56 11.41 -4.73 -3.76
C LEU A 56 12.40 -3.96 -4.65
N GLU A 57 13.53 -3.50 -4.11
CA GLU A 57 14.52 -2.70 -4.87
C GLU A 57 15.10 -3.52 -6.03
N ARG A 58 15.36 -4.82 -5.82
CA ARG A 58 15.80 -5.74 -6.88
C ARG A 58 14.76 -5.95 -7.97
N ALA A 59 13.47 -5.88 -7.61
CA ALA A 59 12.36 -5.90 -8.57
C ALA A 59 12.10 -4.54 -9.24
N GLY A 60 12.96 -3.53 -9.02
CA GLY A 60 12.80 -2.18 -9.56
C GLY A 60 11.77 -1.31 -8.83
N LEU A 61 11.33 -1.73 -7.64
CA LEU A 61 10.37 -1.00 -6.81
C LEU A 61 11.09 -0.33 -5.63
N ARG A 62 10.97 0.99 -5.51
CA ARG A 62 11.55 1.71 -4.38
C ARG A 62 10.86 1.30 -3.07
N SER A 63 11.63 0.77 -2.14
CA SER A 63 11.17 0.35 -0.81
C SER A 63 11.02 1.55 0.14
N THR A 64 10.63 1.31 1.40
CA THR A 64 10.67 2.37 2.43
C THR A 64 12.08 2.77 2.82
N ARG A 65 13.09 1.93 2.51
CA ARG A 65 14.48 2.05 2.97
C ARG A 65 14.62 2.24 4.48
N SER A 66 13.63 1.78 5.23
CA SER A 66 13.64 1.83 6.69
C SER A 66 13.79 0.41 7.22
N LEU A 67 14.60 0.25 8.26
CA LEU A 67 14.75 -1.02 8.99
C LEU A 67 13.57 -1.32 9.92
N LEU A 68 12.60 -0.40 10.04
CA LEU A 68 11.39 -0.60 10.83
C LEU A 68 10.32 -1.31 10.01
N ALA A 69 9.86 -2.49 10.45
CA ALA A 69 8.78 -3.24 9.79
C ALA A 69 7.51 -2.41 9.59
N ARG A 70 7.14 -1.58 10.58
CA ARG A 70 5.95 -0.73 10.54
C ARG A 70 6.03 0.43 9.55
N SER A 71 7.22 0.74 9.01
CA SER A 71 7.36 1.74 7.94
C SER A 71 6.49 1.41 6.72
N TYR A 72 6.32 0.11 6.44
CA TYR A 72 5.48 -0.36 5.35
C TYR A 72 3.99 -0.08 5.57
N LEU A 73 3.53 0.30 6.78
CA LEU A 73 2.13 0.71 6.96
C LEU A 73 1.75 1.94 6.14
N ASN A 74 2.70 2.70 5.60
CA ASN A 74 2.42 3.83 4.72
C ASN A 74 3.04 3.67 3.32
N TRP A 75 3.45 2.46 2.95
CA TRP A 75 4.09 2.18 1.67
C TRP A 75 3.10 1.57 0.68
N GLY A 76 3.09 2.05 -0.56
CA GLY A 76 2.21 1.53 -1.60
C GLY A 76 0.71 1.72 -1.30
N VAL A 77 -0.14 0.96 -1.99
CA VAL A 77 -1.59 1.03 -1.83
C VAL A 77 -2.10 0.03 -0.78
N PRO A 78 -3.06 0.40 0.09
CA PRO A 78 -3.68 -0.53 1.03
C PRO A 78 -4.50 -1.61 0.30
N LEU A 79 -4.48 -2.84 0.83
CA LEU A 79 -5.36 -3.91 0.39
C LEU A 79 -6.37 -4.29 1.48
N ALA A 80 -7.63 -4.47 1.09
CA ALA A 80 -8.70 -4.93 1.99
C ALA A 80 -8.66 -6.44 2.24
N LYS A 81 -8.06 -7.22 1.34
CA LYS A 81 -7.96 -8.68 1.42
C LYS A 81 -6.54 -9.15 1.12
N ALA A 82 -6.14 -10.23 1.78
CA ALA A 82 -4.85 -10.88 1.54
C ALA A 82 -4.75 -11.32 0.07
N LYS A 83 -3.64 -10.96 -0.57
CA LYS A 83 -3.31 -11.31 -1.95
C LYS A 83 -1.88 -11.85 -1.96
N VAL A 84 -1.62 -12.92 -2.71
CA VAL A 84 -0.26 -13.48 -2.83
C VAL A 84 0.69 -12.40 -3.36
N GLY A 85 1.82 -12.22 -2.69
CA GLY A 85 2.81 -11.18 -2.94
C GLY A 85 2.57 -9.86 -2.20
N ALA A 86 1.42 -9.68 -1.53
CA ALA A 86 1.17 -8.49 -0.73
C ALA A 86 2.13 -8.42 0.47
N ILE A 87 2.55 -7.22 0.85
CA ILE A 87 3.31 -7.02 2.08
C ILE A 87 2.31 -7.01 3.24
N ALA A 88 2.48 -7.93 4.17
CA ALA A 88 1.75 -7.94 5.43
C ALA A 88 2.62 -7.32 6.53
N VAL A 89 2.08 -6.34 7.23
CA VAL A 89 2.70 -5.77 8.42
C VAL A 89 1.99 -6.29 9.65
N LEU A 90 2.74 -6.89 10.57
CA LEU A 90 2.22 -7.48 11.80
C LEU A 90 2.68 -6.72 13.04
N SER A 91 1.86 -6.74 14.08
CA SER A 91 2.26 -6.32 15.43
C SER A 91 3.22 -7.34 16.04
N ARG A 92 4.19 -6.88 16.83
CA ARG A 92 5.04 -7.76 17.64
C ARG A 92 4.89 -7.37 19.11
N GLY A 93 4.14 -8.18 19.86
CA GLY A 93 3.78 -7.87 21.24
C GLY A 93 2.87 -6.63 21.36
N SER A 94 2.87 -6.02 22.55
CA SER A 94 2.08 -4.81 22.85
C SER A 94 2.80 -3.50 22.52
N ASP A 95 4.09 -3.55 22.18
CA ASP A 95 4.90 -2.37 21.89
C ASP A 95 4.55 -1.81 20.50
N PRO A 96 4.03 -0.57 20.40
CA PRO A 96 3.69 0.05 19.12
C PRO A 96 4.90 0.34 18.22
N GLY A 97 6.12 0.35 18.76
CA GLY A 97 7.36 0.51 18.00
C GLY A 97 7.83 -0.78 17.32
N GLN A 98 7.39 -1.94 17.79
CA GLN A 98 7.81 -3.24 17.28
C GLN A 98 6.80 -3.79 16.26
N GLY A 99 7.33 -4.53 15.30
CA GLY A 99 6.51 -5.19 14.28
C GLY A 99 7.30 -6.25 13.52
N HIS A 100 6.58 -6.98 12.67
CA HIS A 100 7.15 -7.92 11.71
C HIS A 100 6.60 -7.62 10.32
N VAL A 101 7.33 -7.97 9.27
CA VAL A 101 6.90 -7.76 7.89
C VAL A 101 7.34 -8.92 7.00
N GLY A 102 6.48 -9.30 6.06
CA GLY A 102 6.75 -10.36 5.09
C GLY A 102 5.75 -10.35 3.93
N PHE A 103 5.99 -11.19 2.93
CA PHE A 103 5.11 -11.34 1.78
C PHE A 103 4.07 -12.43 2.01
N VAL A 104 2.81 -12.12 1.77
CA VAL A 104 1.71 -13.09 1.83
C VAL A 104 1.92 -14.16 0.75
N VAL A 105 1.99 -15.43 1.15
CA VAL A 105 2.02 -16.59 0.25
C VAL A 105 0.77 -17.46 0.37
N GLY A 106 -0.05 -17.23 1.41
CA GLY A 106 -1.34 -17.89 1.60
C GLY A 106 -2.16 -17.25 2.72
N ALA A 107 -3.45 -17.56 2.75
CA ALA A 107 -4.35 -17.14 3.82
C ALA A 107 -5.41 -18.22 4.09
N ALA A 108 -5.71 -18.45 5.37
CA ALA A 108 -6.83 -19.21 5.86
C ALA A 108 -7.77 -18.30 6.68
N LYS A 109 -8.79 -18.87 7.32
CA LYS A 109 -9.81 -18.09 8.06
C LYS A 109 -9.21 -17.23 9.19
N ASP A 110 -8.24 -17.76 9.90
CA ASP A 110 -7.63 -17.18 11.10
C ASP A 110 -6.10 -17.09 11.02
N GLN A 111 -5.50 -17.53 9.92
CA GLN A 111 -4.05 -17.58 9.71
C GLN A 111 -3.64 -16.91 8.39
N LEU A 112 -2.50 -16.24 8.40
CA LEU A 112 -1.77 -15.76 7.22
C LEU A 112 -0.45 -16.51 7.11
N PHE A 113 -0.10 -16.94 5.91
CA PHE A 113 1.19 -17.57 5.64
C PHE A 113 2.10 -16.54 4.98
N LEU A 114 3.21 -16.21 5.63
CA LEU A 114 4.13 -15.18 5.17
C LEU A 114 5.50 -15.78 4.87
N LEU A 115 6.02 -15.49 3.67
CA LEU A 115 7.43 -15.62 3.34
C LEU A 115 8.14 -14.34 3.80
N GLY A 116 9.01 -14.47 4.80
CA GLY A 116 9.67 -13.32 5.41
C GLY A 116 11.05 -13.67 5.95
N GLY A 117 11.89 -12.64 6.04
CA GLY A 117 13.21 -12.71 6.66
C GLY A 117 13.13 -12.58 8.18
N ASN A 118 14.20 -12.99 8.86
CA ASN A 118 14.31 -13.03 10.31
C ASN A 118 13.17 -13.81 11.00
N GLN A 119 12.70 -14.87 10.34
CA GLN A 119 11.67 -15.77 10.83
C GLN A 119 12.34 -17.04 11.35
N LYS A 120 12.60 -17.09 12.66
CA LYS A 120 13.54 -18.05 13.28
C LYS A 120 14.95 -17.90 12.66
N ASP A 121 15.41 -16.65 12.65
CA ASP A 121 16.74 -16.24 12.18
C ASP A 121 17.02 -16.62 10.71
N ALA A 122 15.96 -16.81 9.92
CA ALA A 122 16.03 -17.28 8.55
C ALA A 122 14.92 -16.72 7.65
N VAL A 123 15.12 -16.81 6.33
CA VAL A 123 14.07 -16.59 5.32
C VAL A 123 13.25 -17.88 5.21
N THR A 124 12.03 -17.86 5.75
CA THR A 124 11.15 -19.03 5.79
C THR A 124 9.69 -18.64 5.56
N VAL A 125 8.83 -19.63 5.33
CA VAL A 125 7.38 -19.45 5.41
C VAL A 125 6.91 -19.77 6.82
N GLN A 126 6.20 -18.85 7.47
CA GLN A 126 5.57 -19.07 8.77
C GLN A 126 4.11 -18.63 8.78
N SER A 127 3.32 -19.26 9.64
CA SER A 127 1.92 -18.92 9.88
C SER A 127 1.80 -17.89 11.00
N PHE A 128 0.96 -16.89 10.79
CA PHE A 128 0.67 -15.84 11.76
C PHE A 128 -0.85 -15.66 11.93
N PRO A 129 -1.34 -15.45 13.17
CA PRO A 129 -2.75 -15.15 13.39
C PRO A 129 -3.17 -13.86 12.67
N VAL A 130 -4.34 -13.88 12.01
CA VAL A 130 -4.90 -12.68 11.36
C VAL A 130 -5.08 -11.51 12.35
N GLY A 131 -5.30 -11.81 13.64
CA GLY A 131 -5.39 -10.78 14.69
C GLY A 131 -4.10 -9.97 14.92
N GLN A 132 -2.95 -10.43 14.43
CA GLN A 132 -1.70 -9.67 14.47
C GLN A 132 -1.54 -8.74 13.26
N LEU A 133 -2.39 -8.86 12.24
CA LEU A 133 -2.30 -8.05 11.02
C LEU A 133 -2.65 -6.60 11.29
N LEU A 134 -1.69 -5.71 11.08
CA LEU A 134 -1.88 -4.27 11.16
C LEU A 134 -2.27 -3.67 9.81
N GLY A 135 -1.81 -4.26 8.70
CA GLY A 135 -2.17 -3.81 7.36
C GLY A 135 -1.56 -4.64 6.25
N LEU A 136 -2.20 -4.59 5.07
CA LEU A 136 -1.72 -5.20 3.84
C LEU A 136 -1.42 -4.12 2.81
N ARG A 137 -0.31 -4.27 2.10
CA ARG A 137 0.15 -3.32 1.08
C ARG A 137 0.50 -4.00 -0.22
N TRP A 138 0.25 -3.27 -1.31
CA TRP A 138 0.66 -3.64 -2.65
C TRP A 138 1.50 -2.53 -3.25
N PRO A 139 2.50 -2.82 -4.10
CA PRO A 139 3.22 -1.77 -4.79
C PRO A 139 2.27 -0.87 -5.57
N SER A 140 2.48 0.44 -5.50
CA SER A 140 1.87 1.36 -6.45
C SER A 140 2.32 0.91 -7.84
N THR A 141 1.41 0.43 -8.69
CA THR A 141 1.76 0.04 -10.06
C THR A 141 2.33 1.25 -10.80
N ALA A 142 3.11 1.03 -11.87
CA ALA A 142 3.63 2.13 -12.70
C ALA A 142 2.51 3.09 -13.18
N GLU A 143 1.30 2.57 -13.41
CA GLU A 143 0.11 3.38 -13.72
C GLU A 143 -0.36 4.24 -12.54
N GLY A 144 -0.39 3.69 -11.32
CA GLY A 144 -0.76 4.45 -10.11
C GLY A 144 0.34 5.41 -9.63
N ALA A 145 1.62 5.08 -9.88
CA ALA A 145 2.74 5.95 -9.60
C ALA A 145 2.83 7.10 -10.62
N GLY A 146 2.60 6.82 -11.91
CA GLY A 146 2.51 7.82 -12.97
C GLY A 146 1.36 8.79 -12.74
N GLN A 147 0.15 8.28 -12.42
CA GLN A 147 -1.00 9.15 -12.08
C GLN A 147 -0.76 10.01 -10.84
N ASN A 148 -0.04 9.49 -9.84
CA ASN A 148 0.28 10.25 -8.63
C ASN A 148 1.36 11.32 -8.92
N ASP A 149 2.33 11.04 -9.79
CA ASP A 149 3.31 12.04 -10.24
C ASP A 149 2.64 13.09 -11.13
N ASP A 150 1.76 12.71 -12.05
CA ASP A 150 0.95 13.63 -12.86
C ASP A 150 0.05 14.53 -11.99
N LEU A 151 -0.58 13.94 -10.96
CA LEU A 151 -1.37 14.68 -9.98
C LEU A 151 -0.50 15.64 -9.16
N PHE A 152 0.71 15.21 -8.77
CA PHE A 152 1.67 16.07 -8.11
C PHE A 152 2.09 17.23 -9.01
N GLU A 153 2.38 16.99 -10.29
CA GLU A 153 2.71 18.07 -11.25
C GLU A 153 1.56 19.08 -11.39
N ALA A 154 0.33 18.59 -11.51
CA ALA A 154 -0.85 19.45 -11.59
C ALA A 154 -1.03 20.27 -10.30
N ALA A 155 -0.86 19.65 -9.13
CA ALA A 155 -0.94 20.32 -7.84
C ALA A 155 0.21 21.34 -7.65
N LEU A 156 1.42 21.01 -8.07
CA LEU A 156 2.59 21.88 -8.00
C LEU A 156 2.43 23.10 -8.91
N ALA A 157 1.97 22.90 -10.16
CA ALA A 157 1.69 24.01 -11.07
C ALA A 157 0.69 25.00 -10.46
N HIS A 158 -0.38 24.50 -9.84
CA HIS A 158 -1.36 25.33 -9.13
C HIS A 158 -0.73 26.11 -7.96
N VAL A 159 0.07 25.45 -7.12
CA VAL A 159 0.76 26.12 -6.00
C VAL A 159 1.70 27.20 -6.51
N LEU A 160 2.51 26.93 -7.54
CA LEU A 160 3.45 27.89 -8.10
C LEU A 160 2.75 29.11 -8.73
N GLU A 161 1.56 28.94 -9.33
CA GLU A 161 0.72 30.06 -9.79
C GLU A 161 0.32 30.97 -8.61
N MET A 162 0.07 30.39 -7.43
CA MET A 162 -0.35 31.14 -6.24
C MET A 162 0.79 31.83 -5.49
N GLU A 163 1.98 31.21 -5.44
CA GLU A 163 3.14 31.72 -4.71
C GLU A 163 3.80 32.92 -5.42
N GLY A 164 3.66 33.02 -6.74
CA GLY A 164 4.29 34.09 -7.52
C GLY A 164 5.82 33.98 -7.56
N GLY A 165 6.50 35.07 -7.89
CA GLY A 165 7.96 35.11 -8.08
C GLY A 165 8.73 35.62 -6.86
N TRP A 166 9.96 36.07 -7.11
CA TRP A 166 10.85 36.66 -6.10
C TRP A 166 10.20 37.82 -5.34
N THR A 167 10.25 37.75 -4.01
CA THR A 167 9.90 38.84 -3.10
C THR A 167 10.94 38.95 -1.98
N ASN A 168 11.19 40.17 -1.54
CA ASN A 168 12.07 40.47 -0.41
C ASN A 168 11.54 41.71 0.31
N ASP A 169 10.33 41.60 0.84
CA ASP A 169 9.68 42.67 1.60
C ASP A 169 10.28 42.72 3.02
N PRO A 170 10.82 43.87 3.49
CA PRO A 170 11.35 44.02 4.84
C PRO A 170 10.36 43.73 5.96
N TYR A 171 9.06 43.76 5.66
CA TYR A 171 7.97 43.47 6.60
C TYR A 171 7.42 42.05 6.46
N ASP A 172 7.94 41.24 5.54
CA ASP A 172 7.60 39.82 5.45
C ASP A 172 8.38 39.03 6.51
N PRO A 173 7.70 38.43 7.52
CA PRO A 173 8.35 37.61 8.53
C PRO A 173 9.06 36.37 7.93
N GLY A 174 8.69 35.94 6.72
CA GLY A 174 9.36 34.87 5.99
C GLY A 174 10.70 35.28 5.35
N GLY A 175 10.94 36.59 5.19
CA GLY A 175 12.14 37.13 4.55
C GLY A 175 12.18 36.88 3.03
N PRO A 176 13.39 36.91 2.42
CA PRO A 176 13.55 36.67 0.99
C PRO A 176 12.94 35.32 0.59
N THR A 177 12.04 35.35 -0.39
CA THR A 177 11.23 34.21 -0.81
C THR A 177 11.17 34.16 -2.34
N ASN A 178 11.36 32.98 -2.92
CA ASN A 178 11.14 32.73 -4.36
C ASN A 178 10.28 31.48 -4.54
N LEU A 179 9.27 31.55 -5.40
CA LEU A 179 8.39 30.41 -5.68
C LEU A 179 7.83 29.76 -4.40
N GLY A 180 7.52 30.57 -3.38
CA GLY A 180 7.02 30.12 -2.06
C GLY A 180 8.06 29.48 -1.14
N ILE A 181 9.34 29.42 -1.55
CA ILE A 181 10.43 28.88 -0.73
C ILE A 181 11.17 30.04 -0.07
N THR A 182 11.15 30.08 1.27
CA THR A 182 11.89 31.06 2.06
C THR A 182 13.38 30.72 2.11
N LEU A 183 14.22 31.72 2.38
CA LEU A 183 15.67 31.53 2.55
C LEU A 183 16.02 30.45 3.59
N SER A 184 15.26 30.37 4.69
CA SER A 184 15.48 29.37 5.74
C SER A 184 15.16 27.96 5.27
N VAL A 185 14.07 27.77 4.52
CA VAL A 185 13.72 26.47 3.93
C VAL A 185 14.76 26.05 2.90
N PHE A 186 15.19 26.97 2.04
CA PHE A 186 16.20 26.71 1.03
C PHE A 186 17.57 26.36 1.64
N ALA A 187 18.02 27.12 2.65
CA ALA A 187 19.26 26.81 3.35
C ALA A 187 19.20 25.44 4.03
N ALA A 188 18.09 25.14 4.74
CA ALA A 188 17.90 23.84 5.37
C ALA A 188 17.89 22.69 4.36
N TRP A 189 17.30 22.89 3.17
CA TRP A 189 17.35 21.91 2.07
C TRP A 189 18.78 21.63 1.60
N LYS A 190 19.65 22.65 1.59
CA LYS A 190 21.08 22.50 1.30
C LYS A 190 21.91 21.95 2.46
N GLY A 191 21.28 21.65 3.61
CA GLY A 191 22.00 21.26 4.84
C GLY A 191 22.79 22.40 5.48
N LEU A 192 22.42 23.66 5.20
CA LEU A 192 23.08 24.87 5.68
C LEU A 192 22.21 25.62 6.69
N THR A 193 22.86 26.41 7.53
CA THR A 193 22.18 27.42 8.36
C THR A 193 22.50 28.81 7.81
N PRO A 194 21.51 29.70 7.60
CA PRO A 194 21.76 31.08 7.21
C PRO A 194 22.56 31.80 8.29
N THR A 195 23.71 32.34 7.92
CA THR A 195 24.58 33.19 8.76
C THR A 195 24.97 34.43 7.97
N ASP A 196 25.43 35.49 8.65
CA ASP A 196 25.83 36.73 7.97
C ASP A 196 26.91 36.49 6.88
N GLY A 197 27.75 35.46 7.05
CA GLY A 197 28.79 35.09 6.09
C GLY A 197 28.31 34.41 4.80
N ASN A 198 27.16 33.71 4.82
CA ASN A 198 26.64 32.98 3.65
C ASN A 198 25.28 33.50 3.15
N ARG A 199 24.65 34.42 3.89
CA ARG A 199 23.29 34.90 3.62
C ARG A 199 23.13 35.50 2.24
N GLN A 200 24.09 36.32 1.81
CA GLN A 200 24.01 36.99 0.51
C GLN A 200 24.11 35.99 -0.65
N GLU A 201 25.01 35.01 -0.56
CA GLU A 201 25.16 33.96 -1.55
C GLU A 201 23.88 33.10 -1.66
N LEU A 202 23.33 32.69 -0.50
CA LEU A 202 22.06 31.95 -0.45
C LEU A 202 20.89 32.73 -1.06
N ILE A 203 20.85 34.06 -0.90
CA ILE A 203 19.84 34.93 -1.52
C ILE A 203 20.00 34.95 -3.04
N GLU A 204 21.22 35.09 -3.55
CA GLU A 204 21.46 35.10 -5.01
C GLU A 204 21.21 33.74 -5.66
N GLU A 205 21.43 32.64 -4.92
CA GLU A 205 20.99 31.31 -5.35
C GLU A 205 19.46 31.16 -5.31
N LEU A 206 18.82 31.58 -4.22
CA LEU A 206 17.36 31.51 -4.06
C LEU A 206 16.64 32.25 -5.21
N LYS A 207 17.16 33.41 -5.63
CA LYS A 207 16.65 34.18 -6.78
C LYS A 207 16.69 33.42 -8.10
N ARG A 208 17.66 32.53 -8.28
CA ARG A 208 17.90 31.78 -9.53
C ARG A 208 17.12 30.48 -9.61
N LEU A 209 16.38 30.11 -8.55
CA LEU A 209 15.54 28.91 -8.58
C LEU A 209 14.46 29.02 -9.64
N ASP A 210 14.27 27.92 -10.36
CA ASP A 210 13.16 27.70 -11.28
C ASP A 210 12.22 26.61 -10.73
N ALA A 211 11.13 26.36 -11.47
CA ALA A 211 10.14 25.35 -11.10
C ALA A 211 10.76 23.95 -10.95
N ALA A 212 11.74 23.60 -11.77
CA ALA A 212 12.41 22.30 -11.74
C ALA A 212 13.25 22.14 -10.47
N ALA A 213 13.94 23.19 -10.04
CA ALA A 213 14.78 23.20 -8.84
C ALA A 213 13.96 23.12 -7.54
N VAL A 214 12.77 23.75 -7.49
CA VAL A 214 11.91 23.71 -6.29
C VAL A 214 11.05 22.45 -6.21
N ARG A 215 10.81 21.76 -7.33
CA ARG A 215 10.04 20.52 -7.39
C ARG A 215 10.42 19.49 -6.31
N PRO A 216 11.70 19.09 -6.13
CA PRO A 216 12.06 18.11 -5.09
C PRO A 216 11.80 18.64 -3.67
N ILE A 217 11.99 19.94 -3.43
CA ILE A 217 11.68 20.57 -2.13
C ILE A 217 10.19 20.42 -1.82
N TYR A 218 9.33 20.74 -2.81
CA TYR A 218 7.89 20.61 -2.66
C TYR A 218 7.45 19.16 -2.43
N ARG A 219 8.04 18.24 -3.20
CA ARG A 219 7.74 16.81 -3.12
C ARG A 219 8.08 16.24 -1.74
N GLU A 220 9.29 16.50 -1.26
CA GLU A 220 9.82 15.88 -0.04
C GLU A 220 9.33 16.57 1.24
N ARG A 221 9.14 17.89 1.24
CA ARG A 221 8.74 18.62 2.45
C ARG A 221 7.24 18.74 2.64
N TYR A 222 6.47 18.69 1.56
CA TYR A 222 5.03 18.96 1.62
C TYR A 222 4.20 17.82 1.02
N TRP A 223 4.44 17.40 -0.23
CA TRP A 223 3.59 16.40 -0.89
C TRP A 223 3.59 15.05 -0.17
N LEU A 224 4.78 14.47 0.03
CA LEU A 224 4.91 13.16 0.68
C LEU A 224 4.50 13.21 2.15
N PRO A 225 4.96 14.17 2.98
CA PRO A 225 4.59 14.20 4.40
C PRO A 225 3.11 14.52 4.65
N SER A 226 2.47 15.31 3.77
CA SER A 226 1.03 15.56 3.86
C SER A 226 0.18 14.40 3.35
N ARG A 227 0.78 13.37 2.75
CA ARG A 227 0.06 12.26 2.12
C ARG A 227 -0.99 12.73 1.11
N ALA A 228 -0.78 13.87 0.47
CA ALA A 228 -1.74 14.43 -0.48
C ALA A 228 -2.03 13.44 -1.63
N GLY A 229 -1.00 12.73 -2.12
CA GLY A 229 -1.15 11.70 -3.15
C GLY A 229 -1.98 10.47 -2.77
N ASP A 230 -2.34 10.30 -1.49
CA ASP A 230 -3.22 9.21 -1.02
C ASP A 230 -4.71 9.63 -1.00
N LEU A 231 -4.99 10.92 -1.21
CA LEU A 231 -6.34 11.51 -1.19
C LEU A 231 -6.99 11.46 -2.57
N PRO A 232 -8.34 11.59 -2.68
CA PRO A 232 -8.99 11.80 -3.96
C PRO A 232 -8.35 12.99 -4.71
N PRO A 233 -8.14 12.92 -6.04
CA PRO A 233 -7.35 13.90 -6.78
C PRO A 233 -7.71 15.37 -6.53
N ALA A 234 -9.00 15.69 -6.50
CA ALA A 234 -9.46 17.05 -6.21
C ALA A 234 -9.10 17.51 -4.78
N LEU A 235 -9.23 16.62 -3.80
CA LEU A 235 -8.87 16.89 -2.41
C LEU A 235 -7.35 16.96 -2.23
N ALA A 236 -6.59 16.18 -2.99
CA ALA A 236 -5.13 16.20 -2.97
C ALA A 236 -4.57 17.59 -3.31
N VAL A 237 -5.09 18.24 -4.36
CA VAL A 237 -4.69 19.62 -4.72
C VAL A 237 -5.02 20.62 -3.62
N MET A 238 -6.25 20.56 -3.10
CA MET A 238 -6.70 21.41 -1.99
C MET A 238 -5.83 21.23 -0.74
N HIS A 239 -5.48 19.99 -0.42
CA HIS A 239 -4.73 19.63 0.77
C HIS A 239 -3.25 19.97 0.64
N PHE A 240 -2.65 19.74 -0.53
CA PHE A 240 -1.26 20.11 -0.80
C PHE A 240 -1.04 21.62 -0.69
N ASP A 241 -1.90 22.42 -1.31
CA ASP A 241 -1.87 23.89 -1.18
C ASP A 241 -2.01 24.34 0.28
N ALA A 242 -2.91 23.71 1.04
CA ALA A 242 -3.06 23.99 2.47
C ALA A 242 -1.81 23.60 3.27
N ALA A 243 -1.14 22.49 2.94
CA ALA A 243 0.08 22.03 3.60
C ALA A 243 1.26 22.98 3.37
N VAL A 244 1.36 23.57 2.17
CA VAL A 244 2.36 24.59 1.86
C VAL A 244 2.11 25.86 2.69
N ASN A 245 0.86 26.32 2.79
CA ASN A 245 0.55 27.59 3.47
C ASN A 245 0.46 27.52 4.99
N HIS A 246 -0.04 26.42 5.52
CA HIS A 246 -0.32 26.30 6.95
C HIS A 246 0.64 25.31 7.64
N GLY A 247 1.48 24.62 6.88
CA GLY A 247 2.28 23.50 7.34
C GLY A 247 1.47 22.19 7.34
N VAL A 248 2.18 21.09 7.10
CA VAL A 248 1.63 19.73 6.95
C VAL A 248 0.68 19.36 8.10
N GLY A 249 1.11 19.53 9.35
CA GLY A 249 0.30 19.13 10.51
C GLY A 249 -0.94 20.00 10.73
N ALA A 250 -0.90 21.30 10.41
CA ALA A 250 -2.08 22.16 10.52
C ALA A 250 -3.09 21.85 9.40
N ALA A 251 -2.59 21.61 8.18
CA ALA A 251 -3.41 21.19 7.06
C ALA A 251 -4.12 19.87 7.34
N ALA A 252 -3.43 18.89 7.92
CA ALA A 252 -4.00 17.60 8.30
C ALA A 252 -5.15 17.75 9.30
N ARG A 253 -4.99 18.58 10.33
CA ARG A 253 -6.05 18.85 11.32
C ARG A 253 -7.28 19.51 10.70
N MET A 254 -7.08 20.48 9.81
CA MET A 254 -8.18 21.13 9.10
C MET A 254 -8.91 20.16 8.17
N LEU A 255 -8.19 19.26 7.50
CA LEU A 255 -8.78 18.20 6.69
C LEU A 255 -9.62 17.24 7.54
N GLN A 256 -9.08 16.78 8.68
CA GLN A 256 -9.79 15.90 9.61
C GLN A 256 -11.07 16.54 10.14
N GLN A 257 -11.02 17.84 10.46
CA GLN A 257 -12.20 18.62 10.84
C GLN A 257 -13.23 18.67 9.69
N ALA A 258 -12.80 18.85 8.44
CA ALA A 258 -13.70 18.86 7.27
C ALA A 258 -14.36 17.49 7.00
N LEU A 259 -13.66 16.41 7.33
CA LEU A 259 -14.11 15.03 7.19
C LEU A 259 -14.96 14.54 8.38
N GLY A 260 -14.96 15.25 9.50
CA GLY A 260 -15.67 14.85 10.71
C GLY A 260 -15.04 13.65 11.43
N VAL A 261 -13.71 13.48 11.32
CA VAL A 261 -12.96 12.42 12.01
C VAL A 261 -12.15 12.98 13.19
N ASN A 262 -11.51 12.11 13.97
CA ASN A 262 -10.63 12.53 15.07
C ASN A 262 -9.52 13.47 14.56
N VAL A 263 -9.30 14.58 15.29
CA VAL A 263 -8.37 15.65 14.89
C VAL A 263 -7.04 15.49 15.61
N ASP A 264 -6.24 14.50 15.20
CA ASP A 264 -4.90 14.22 15.75
C ASP A 264 -3.75 14.81 14.89
N GLY A 265 -4.05 15.28 13.68
CA GLY A 265 -3.08 15.79 12.72
C GLY A 265 -2.31 14.71 11.96
N VAL A 266 -2.72 13.44 12.05
CA VAL A 266 -2.11 12.30 11.36
C VAL A 266 -3.10 11.73 10.33
N ILE A 267 -2.75 11.82 9.05
CA ILE A 267 -3.56 11.22 7.98
C ILE A 267 -3.31 9.71 7.97
N GLY A 268 -4.16 8.98 8.69
CA GLY A 268 -4.15 7.52 8.80
C GLY A 268 -5.28 6.85 8.02
N PRO A 269 -5.43 5.52 8.14
CA PRO A 269 -6.45 4.76 7.43
C PRO A 269 -7.88 5.27 7.62
N GLN A 270 -8.23 5.74 8.83
CA GLN A 270 -9.55 6.31 9.12
C GLN A 270 -9.81 7.60 8.35
N THR A 271 -8.81 8.50 8.29
CA THR A 271 -8.90 9.76 7.54
C THR A 271 -9.02 9.49 6.04
N LEU A 272 -8.21 8.55 5.51
CA LEU A 272 -8.27 8.17 4.10
C LEU A 272 -9.60 7.53 3.73
N ALA A 273 -10.12 6.61 4.56
CA ALA A 273 -11.42 5.99 4.34
C ALA A 273 -12.54 7.05 4.30
N ALA A 274 -12.51 8.02 5.22
CA ALA A 274 -13.48 9.12 5.23
C ALA A 274 -13.34 10.01 3.98
N ALA A 275 -12.11 10.31 3.54
CA ALA A 275 -11.85 11.11 2.37
C ALA A 275 -12.37 10.47 1.07
N HIS A 276 -12.21 9.15 0.92
CA HIS A 276 -12.69 8.41 -0.26
C HIS A 276 -14.18 8.05 -0.18
N GLY A 277 -14.79 8.07 1.01
CA GLY A 277 -16.18 7.66 1.22
C GLY A 277 -17.22 8.79 1.18
N GLN A 278 -16.80 10.06 1.17
CA GLN A 278 -17.70 11.21 1.24
C GLN A 278 -17.83 11.96 -0.09
N PRO A 279 -18.95 12.66 -0.34
CA PRO A 279 -19.12 13.48 -1.53
C PRO A 279 -18.04 14.56 -1.63
N ILE A 280 -17.19 14.48 -2.66
CA ILE A 280 -16.00 15.31 -2.80
C ILE A 280 -16.32 16.82 -2.79
N ALA A 281 -17.43 17.22 -3.43
CA ALA A 281 -17.85 18.62 -3.50
C ALA A 281 -18.17 19.19 -2.11
N GLU A 282 -18.84 18.43 -1.25
CA GLU A 282 -19.17 18.85 0.11
C GLU A 282 -17.92 18.94 0.99
N VAL A 283 -17.02 17.96 0.88
CA VAL A 283 -15.76 17.97 1.62
C VAL A 283 -14.91 19.18 1.24
N LEU A 284 -14.83 19.50 -0.07
CA LEU A 284 -14.09 20.67 -0.54
C LEU A 284 -14.64 21.97 0.01
N GLU A 285 -15.96 22.17 0.02
CA GLU A 285 -16.57 23.38 0.60
C GLU A 285 -16.32 23.49 2.11
N ARG A 286 -16.54 22.41 2.87
CA ARG A 286 -16.27 22.42 4.32
C ARG A 286 -14.80 22.73 4.60
N TYR A 287 -13.89 22.14 3.82
CA TYR A 287 -12.46 22.39 3.99
C TYR A 287 -12.08 23.82 3.62
N ALA A 288 -12.68 24.37 2.56
CA ALA A 288 -12.50 25.77 2.17
C ALA A 288 -12.95 26.72 3.28
N ASP A 289 -14.12 26.48 3.88
CA ASP A 289 -14.64 27.31 4.96
C ASP A 289 -13.76 27.28 6.21
N ILE A 290 -13.24 26.10 6.57
CA ILE A 290 -12.26 25.97 7.66
C ILE A 290 -11.00 26.79 7.36
N ARG A 291 -10.47 26.73 6.13
CA ARG A 291 -9.29 27.53 5.72
C ARG A 291 -9.59 29.03 5.74
N ARG A 292 -10.75 29.45 5.21
CA ARG A 292 -11.18 30.87 5.23
C ARG A 292 -11.32 31.38 6.66
N ALA A 293 -11.89 30.59 7.56
CA ALA A 293 -12.00 30.92 8.98
C ALA A 293 -10.62 31.04 9.63
N ARG A 294 -9.69 30.11 9.33
CA ARG A 294 -8.31 30.15 9.82
C ARG A 294 -7.57 31.40 9.36
N TYR A 295 -7.71 31.81 8.10
CA TYR A 295 -7.10 33.06 7.63
C TYR A 295 -7.66 34.28 8.35
N ARG A 296 -9.00 34.36 8.53
CA ARG A 296 -9.65 35.46 9.24
C ARG A 296 -9.21 35.59 10.70
N SER A 297 -8.73 34.51 11.32
CA SER A 297 -8.22 34.54 12.69
C SER A 297 -6.77 35.02 12.82
N LEU A 298 -6.06 35.31 11.72
CA LEU A 298 -4.66 35.77 11.76
C LEU A 298 -4.59 37.29 12.01
N GLY A 299 -3.66 37.73 12.87
CA GLY A 299 -3.53 39.15 13.23
C GLY A 299 -3.23 40.10 12.07
N HIS A 300 -2.62 39.61 10.99
CA HIS A 300 -2.30 40.41 9.79
C HIS A 300 -3.36 40.28 8.68
N PHE A 301 -4.52 39.69 8.96
CA PHE A 301 -5.59 39.50 7.97
C PHE A 301 -6.05 40.80 7.30
N TRP A 302 -6.04 41.92 8.03
CA TRP A 302 -6.42 43.23 7.47
C TRP A 302 -5.58 43.65 6.25
N ARG A 303 -4.32 43.18 6.16
CA ARG A 303 -3.39 43.53 5.07
C ARG A 303 -3.43 42.51 3.93
N PHE A 304 -3.35 41.22 4.26
CA PHE A 304 -3.17 40.15 3.26
C PHE A 304 -4.42 39.29 3.04
N GLY A 305 -5.45 39.46 3.86
CA GLY A 305 -6.62 38.58 3.91
C GLY A 305 -7.37 38.45 2.59
N ARG A 306 -7.47 39.52 1.80
CA ARG A 306 -8.09 39.46 0.46
C ARG A 306 -7.36 38.49 -0.47
N GLY A 307 -6.01 38.48 -0.43
CA GLY A 307 -5.19 37.56 -1.22
C GLY A 307 -5.37 36.12 -0.77
N TRP A 308 -5.34 35.89 0.56
CA TRP A 308 -5.54 34.56 1.13
C TRP A 308 -6.91 33.96 0.82
N LEU A 309 -7.98 34.75 0.94
CA LEU A 309 -9.33 34.27 0.60
C LEU A 309 -9.43 33.96 -0.90
N ARG A 310 -8.88 34.82 -1.77
CA ARG A 310 -8.86 34.57 -3.21
C ARG A 310 -8.08 33.30 -3.57
N ARG A 311 -6.98 33.01 -2.88
CA ARG A 311 -6.24 31.76 -3.05
C ARG A 311 -7.11 30.55 -2.75
N VAL A 312 -7.83 30.55 -1.63
CA VAL A 312 -8.76 29.45 -1.29
C VAL A 312 -9.80 29.26 -2.39
N ASP A 313 -10.41 30.33 -2.87
CA ASP A 313 -11.45 30.25 -3.90
C ASP A 313 -10.89 29.69 -5.22
N ARG A 314 -9.69 30.10 -5.63
CA ARG A 314 -9.01 29.57 -6.82
C ARG A 314 -8.60 28.10 -6.65
N THR A 315 -8.17 27.69 -5.46
CA THR A 315 -7.85 26.29 -5.16
C THR A 315 -9.08 25.39 -5.21
N VAL A 316 -10.23 25.87 -4.71
CA VAL A 316 -11.52 25.16 -4.85
C VAL A 316 -11.90 24.99 -6.33
N GLU A 317 -11.75 26.05 -7.13
CA GLU A 317 -12.04 25.99 -8.57
C GLU A 317 -11.14 24.97 -9.30
N ALA A 318 -9.82 25.00 -9.05
CA ALA A 318 -8.90 24.01 -9.61
C ALA A 318 -9.25 22.57 -9.19
N ALA A 319 -9.58 22.36 -7.91
CA ALA A 319 -10.01 21.06 -7.40
C ALA A 319 -11.29 20.56 -8.08
N ARG A 320 -12.28 21.44 -8.30
CA ARG A 320 -13.53 21.10 -9.00
C ARG A 320 -13.29 20.73 -10.46
N GLN A 321 -12.38 21.43 -11.15
CA GLN A 321 -12.01 21.09 -12.52
C GLN A 321 -11.43 19.68 -12.61
N ILE A 322 -10.54 19.30 -11.68
CA ILE A 322 -9.99 17.95 -11.58
C ILE A 322 -11.08 16.90 -11.30
N ALA A 323 -12.01 17.20 -10.38
CA ALA A 323 -13.14 16.31 -10.10
C ALA A 323 -14.04 16.09 -11.34
N SER A 324 -14.29 17.16 -12.11
CA SER A 324 -15.09 17.09 -13.32
C SER A 324 -14.39 16.33 -14.47
N ALA A 325 -13.07 16.45 -14.58
CA ALA A 325 -12.27 15.73 -15.57
C ALA A 325 -12.27 14.21 -15.31
N GLY A 326 -12.14 13.80 -14.03
CA GLY A 326 -12.26 12.40 -13.64
C GLY A 326 -13.65 11.81 -13.89
N THR A 327 -14.70 12.61 -13.73
CA THR A 327 -16.09 12.18 -14.00
C THR A 327 -16.34 11.94 -15.50
N LYS A 328 -15.77 12.78 -16.38
CA LYS A 328 -15.91 12.63 -17.85
C LYS A 328 -15.23 11.37 -18.40
N ILE A 329 -14.07 11.00 -17.85
CA ILE A 329 -13.37 9.76 -18.24
C ILE A 329 -14.20 8.53 -17.85
N SER A 330 -14.89 8.56 -16.72
CA SER A 330 -15.74 7.44 -16.26
C SER A 330 -17.08 7.32 -17.00
N GLN A 331 -17.51 8.32 -17.77
CA GLN A 331 -18.81 8.35 -18.47
C GLN A 331 -18.71 8.16 -19.99
N GLN A 332 -17.52 7.87 -20.52
CA GLN A 332 -17.35 7.58 -21.93
C GLN A 332 -17.87 6.15 -22.23
N PRO A 333 -18.90 5.96 -23.08
CA PRO A 333 -19.40 4.63 -23.38
C PRO A 333 -18.32 3.83 -24.12
N GLU A 334 -18.10 2.57 -23.74
CA GLU A 334 -17.34 1.62 -24.56
C GLU A 334 -17.98 1.57 -25.96
N ALA A 335 -17.38 2.27 -26.91
CA ALA A 335 -17.78 2.27 -28.31
C ALA A 335 -17.38 0.92 -28.91
N GLY A 336 -18.27 -0.07 -28.81
CA GLY A 336 -17.99 -1.40 -29.33
C GLY A 336 -19.13 -2.43 -29.25
N ALA A 337 -20.39 -2.04 -29.09
CA ALA A 337 -21.51 -2.98 -29.17
C ALA A 337 -22.41 -2.64 -30.37
N ARG A 338 -22.32 -3.42 -31.45
CA ARG A 338 -23.29 -3.41 -32.55
C ARG A 338 -24.55 -4.19 -32.13
N PRO A 339 -25.75 -3.79 -32.58
CA PRO A 339 -26.99 -4.45 -32.19
C PRO A 339 -27.14 -5.78 -32.90
N MET A 340 -27.46 -6.83 -32.14
CA MET A 340 -27.61 -8.19 -32.63
C MET A 340 -29.01 -8.37 -33.24
N SER A 341 -29.06 -8.60 -34.56
CA SER A 341 -30.24 -9.08 -35.28
C SER A 341 -30.49 -10.55 -34.95
N GLN A 342 -31.76 -10.91 -34.77
CA GLN A 342 -32.23 -12.29 -34.67
C GLN A 342 -32.01 -13.02 -36.00
N THR A 343 -31.61 -14.31 -35.95
CA THR A 343 -32.28 -15.48 -36.58
C THR A 343 -31.29 -16.66 -36.76
N GLU A 344 -31.71 -17.80 -36.21
CA GLU A 344 -31.45 -19.21 -36.57
C GLU A 344 -30.11 -19.93 -36.30
N VAL A 345 -30.32 -21.23 -36.07
CA VAL A 345 -29.50 -22.24 -35.42
C VAL A 345 -28.58 -22.93 -36.43
N SER A 346 -27.33 -23.22 -36.04
CA SER A 346 -26.66 -24.48 -36.40
C SER A 346 -25.50 -24.78 -35.46
N GLN A 347 -25.47 -26.03 -35.00
CA GLN A 347 -24.51 -26.61 -34.06
C GLN A 347 -23.15 -26.83 -34.72
N THR A 348 -22.06 -26.57 -34.00
CA THR A 348 -20.87 -27.44 -33.97
C THR A 348 -20.06 -27.16 -32.69
N ASP A 349 -19.42 -28.24 -32.22
CA ASP A 349 -18.84 -28.51 -30.91
C ASP A 349 -17.72 -27.58 -30.38
N GLN A 350 -17.71 -27.48 -29.04
CA GLN A 350 -16.58 -27.49 -28.08
C GLN A 350 -15.39 -26.56 -28.34
N THR A 351 -15.06 -25.64 -27.42
CA THR A 351 -14.47 -25.99 -26.12
C THR A 351 -14.55 -24.83 -25.13
N SER A 352 -15.06 -25.13 -23.94
CA SER A 352 -15.00 -24.27 -22.76
C SER A 352 -13.54 -24.10 -22.31
N GLN A 353 -13.07 -22.86 -22.17
CA GLN A 353 -11.87 -22.57 -21.39
C GLN A 353 -12.16 -22.89 -19.91
N THR A 354 -11.88 -24.13 -19.52
CA THR A 354 -11.80 -24.53 -18.11
C THR A 354 -10.59 -23.86 -17.48
N SER A 355 -10.79 -23.10 -16.41
CA SER A 355 -9.72 -22.58 -15.57
C SER A 355 -8.86 -23.73 -15.03
N LYS A 356 -7.56 -23.74 -15.37
CA LYS A 356 -6.62 -24.75 -14.88
C LYS A 356 -6.51 -24.68 -13.34
N TRP A 357 -6.95 -25.77 -12.72
CA TRP A 357 -6.90 -26.07 -11.29
C TRP A 357 -5.43 -26.23 -10.80
N TRP A 358 -5.14 -25.75 -9.60
CA TRP A 358 -3.79 -25.65 -9.02
C TRP A 358 -3.05 -26.99 -8.84
N ALA A 359 -3.75 -28.12 -8.87
CA ALA A 359 -3.16 -29.43 -8.58
C ALA A 359 -2.42 -30.08 -9.76
N HIS A 360 -2.22 -29.39 -10.87
CA HIS A 360 -1.41 -29.88 -12.01
C HIS A 360 0.06 -29.41 -11.97
N SER A 361 0.47 -28.67 -10.92
CA SER A 361 1.85 -28.22 -10.78
C SER A 361 2.71 -29.28 -10.07
N MET A 362 3.62 -29.91 -10.80
CA MET A 362 4.58 -30.87 -10.24
C MET A 362 5.51 -30.23 -9.19
N THR A 363 5.78 -28.94 -9.30
CA THR A 363 6.62 -28.19 -8.34
C THR A 363 5.90 -27.93 -7.01
N ILE A 364 4.58 -27.71 -7.04
CA ILE A 364 3.76 -27.54 -5.83
C ILE A 364 3.64 -28.88 -5.09
N TRP A 365 3.47 -29.98 -5.84
CA TRP A 365 3.50 -31.32 -5.25
C TRP A 365 4.86 -31.69 -4.66
N GLY A 366 5.96 -31.34 -5.34
CA GLY A 366 7.31 -31.53 -4.80
C GLY A 366 7.53 -30.79 -3.47
N ALA A 367 7.04 -29.56 -3.35
CA ALA A 367 7.13 -28.78 -2.11
C ALA A 367 6.25 -29.35 -0.97
N ILE A 368 5.03 -29.80 -1.28
CA ILE A 368 4.12 -30.41 -0.30
C ILE A 368 4.67 -31.75 0.19
N ILE A 369 5.20 -32.59 -0.71
CA ILE A 369 5.79 -33.89 -0.35
C ILE A 369 7.05 -33.69 0.50
N THR A 370 7.90 -32.72 0.15
CA THR A 370 9.11 -32.39 0.93
C THR A 370 8.76 -31.83 2.32
N ALA A 371 7.72 -31.01 2.42
CA ALA A 371 7.21 -30.52 3.70
C ALA A 371 6.58 -31.65 4.53
N ALA A 372 5.79 -32.52 3.91
CA ALA A 372 5.17 -33.65 4.58
C ALA A 372 6.23 -34.65 5.07
N SER A 373 7.26 -34.96 4.27
CA SER A 373 8.31 -35.93 4.63
C SER A 373 9.25 -35.44 5.74
N THR A 374 9.40 -34.13 5.91
CA THR A 374 10.20 -33.55 7.01
C THR A 374 9.41 -33.40 8.30
N ILE A 375 8.09 -33.19 8.19
CA ILE A 375 7.21 -32.94 9.33
C ILE A 375 6.63 -34.25 9.90
N LEU A 376 6.19 -35.20 9.07
CA LEU A 376 5.53 -36.43 9.54
C LEU A 376 6.38 -37.30 10.48
N PRO A 377 7.70 -37.49 10.27
CA PRO A 377 8.51 -38.30 11.19
C PRO A 377 8.60 -37.69 12.60
N THR A 378 8.44 -36.37 12.71
CA THR A 378 8.54 -35.65 14.00
C THR A 378 7.22 -35.60 14.76
N ILE A 379 6.08 -35.73 14.07
CA ILE A 379 4.74 -35.60 14.67
C ILE A 379 3.97 -36.95 14.67
N GLY A 380 4.33 -37.90 13.81
CA GLY A 380 3.69 -39.22 13.69
C GLY A 380 3.56 -40.01 15.00
N PRO A 381 4.62 -40.08 15.84
CA PRO A 381 4.55 -40.76 17.13
C PRO A 381 3.57 -40.13 18.12
N LEU A 382 3.33 -38.81 18.03
CA LEU A 382 2.37 -38.10 18.90
C LEU A 382 0.90 -38.45 18.61
N PHE A 383 0.63 -39.04 17.43
CA PHE A 383 -0.72 -39.44 17.01
C PHE A 383 -0.87 -40.96 16.84
N GLY A 384 0.09 -41.76 17.31
CA GLY A 384 0.03 -43.22 17.25
C GLY A 384 0.13 -43.81 15.85
N ILE A 385 0.74 -43.09 14.90
CA ILE A 385 0.97 -43.56 13.54
C ILE A 385 2.42 -44.03 13.46
N ASP A 386 2.63 -45.35 13.45
CA ASP A 386 3.94 -45.95 13.17
C ASP A 386 4.24 -45.83 11.67
N ILE A 387 5.19 -44.97 11.32
CA ILE A 387 5.64 -44.82 9.92
C ILE A 387 6.72 -45.88 9.67
N THR A 388 6.32 -47.02 9.13
CA THR A 388 7.26 -48.04 8.63
C THR A 388 7.86 -47.63 7.28
N PRO A 389 9.08 -48.08 6.94
CA PRO A 389 9.70 -47.84 5.62
C PRO A 389 8.81 -48.29 4.45
N ASP A 390 8.00 -49.33 4.68
CA ASP A 390 7.05 -49.85 3.69
C ASP A 390 5.93 -48.86 3.36
N LEU A 391 5.45 -48.08 4.35
CA LEU A 391 4.41 -47.06 4.15
C LEU A 391 4.91 -45.89 3.27
N VAL A 392 6.19 -45.55 3.38
CA VAL A 392 6.81 -44.49 2.58
C VAL A 392 7.01 -44.96 1.13
N HIS A 393 7.36 -46.23 0.94
CA HIS A 393 7.45 -46.85 -0.39
C HIS A 393 6.07 -46.98 -1.06
N GLU A 394 5.04 -47.39 -0.30
CA GLU A 394 3.67 -47.55 -0.82
C GLU A 394 2.97 -46.21 -1.10
N LEU A 395 3.28 -45.16 -0.30
CA LEU A 395 2.87 -43.78 -0.59
C LEU A 395 3.57 -43.19 -1.82
N GLY A 396 4.79 -43.63 -2.12
CA GLY A 396 5.53 -43.25 -3.32
C GLY A 396 4.88 -43.78 -4.60
N ASP A 397 4.39 -45.01 -4.57
CA ASP A 397 3.83 -45.69 -5.75
C ASP A 397 2.33 -45.43 -5.98
N GLN A 398 1.59 -44.91 -5.00
CA GLN A 398 0.12 -44.73 -5.09
C GLN A 398 -0.40 -43.31 -4.84
N VAL A 399 0.37 -42.28 -5.21
CA VAL A 399 -0.04 -40.86 -5.10
C VAL A 399 -1.39 -40.58 -5.78
N VAL A 400 -1.76 -41.32 -6.83
CA VAL A 400 -3.01 -41.13 -7.58
C VAL A 400 -4.25 -41.66 -6.83
N LEU A 401 -4.10 -42.71 -6.00
CA LEU A 401 -5.22 -43.33 -5.27
C LEU A 401 -5.53 -42.60 -3.96
N VAL A 402 -4.53 -42.05 -3.27
CA VAL A 402 -4.72 -41.22 -2.07
C VAL A 402 -5.55 -39.96 -2.40
N VAL A 403 -5.36 -39.39 -3.58
CA VAL A 403 -6.15 -38.25 -4.09
C VAL A 403 -7.62 -38.62 -4.27
N GLN A 404 -7.92 -39.83 -4.75
CA GLN A 404 -9.30 -40.31 -4.89
C GLN A 404 -9.94 -40.68 -3.54
N ALA A 405 -9.17 -41.24 -2.61
CA ALA A 405 -9.65 -41.57 -1.27
C ALA A 405 -10.02 -40.31 -0.46
N ILE A 406 -9.20 -39.25 -0.54
CA ILE A 406 -9.47 -37.96 0.10
C ILE A 406 -10.69 -37.27 -0.54
N GLY A 407 -10.80 -37.31 -1.87
CA GLY A 407 -11.97 -36.80 -2.59
C GLY A 407 -13.27 -37.53 -2.21
N GLY A 408 -13.22 -38.86 -2.06
CA GLY A 408 -14.34 -39.68 -1.60
C GLY A 408 -14.74 -39.37 -0.15
N LEU A 409 -13.76 -39.19 0.75
CA LEU A 409 -14.02 -38.86 2.15
C LEU A 409 -14.71 -37.49 2.30
N ILE A 410 -14.26 -36.49 1.52
CA ILE A 410 -14.88 -35.15 1.49
C ILE A 410 -16.32 -35.22 0.94
N GLY A 411 -16.56 -36.02 -0.10
CA GLY A 411 -17.90 -36.23 -0.65
C GLY A 411 -18.87 -36.87 0.35
N ILE A 412 -18.40 -37.83 1.14
CA ILE A 412 -19.19 -38.49 2.19
C ILE A 412 -19.49 -37.52 3.33
N ILE A 413 -18.51 -36.74 3.79
CA ILE A 413 -18.70 -35.71 4.84
C ILE A 413 -19.72 -34.65 4.38
N MET A 414 -19.62 -34.18 3.13
CA MET A 414 -20.57 -33.22 2.55
C MET A 414 -21.98 -33.80 2.42
N THR A 415 -22.11 -35.09 2.10
CA THR A 415 -23.41 -35.77 2.01
C THR A 415 -24.07 -35.94 3.38
N ILE A 416 -23.28 -36.29 4.41
CA ILE A 416 -23.75 -36.40 5.80
C ILE A 416 -24.12 -35.01 6.33
N TYR A 417 -23.34 -33.98 6.01
CA TYR A 417 -23.65 -32.59 6.35
C TYR A 417 -24.95 -32.10 5.69
N GLY A 418 -25.17 -32.43 4.41
CA GLY A 418 -26.40 -32.10 3.70
C GLY A 418 -27.63 -32.81 4.27
N ARG A 419 -27.50 -34.09 4.64
CA ARG A 419 -28.59 -34.86 5.26
C ARG A 419 -28.93 -34.42 6.67
N THR A 420 -27.95 -33.95 7.45
CA THR A 420 -28.17 -33.50 8.84
C THR A 420 -28.73 -32.07 8.94
N ARG A 421 -28.61 -31.26 7.88
CA ARG A 421 -29.20 -29.89 7.80
C ARG A 421 -30.54 -29.79 7.05
N ALA A 422 -31.01 -30.87 6.44
CA ALA A 422 -32.32 -30.89 5.79
C ALA A 422 -33.45 -31.14 6.81
N THR A 423 -33.79 -30.11 7.60
CA THR A 423 -35.00 -30.09 8.45
C THR A 423 -36.02 -29.09 7.91
N ALA A 424 -36.38 -29.24 6.63
CA ALA A 424 -37.55 -28.57 6.06
C ALA A 424 -38.66 -29.61 5.86
N THR A 425 -39.76 -29.48 6.59
CA THR A 425 -41.00 -30.22 6.34
C THR A 425 -41.52 -29.88 4.95
N LEU A 426 -41.71 -30.90 4.10
CA LEU A 426 -42.31 -30.77 2.78
C LEU A 426 -43.76 -30.26 2.91
N GLU A 427 -44.01 -29.00 2.58
CA GLU A 427 -45.36 -28.50 2.36
C GLU A 427 -45.88 -29.00 1.00
N ARG A 428 -46.95 -29.80 1.03
CA ARG A 428 -47.66 -30.26 -0.16
C ARG A 428 -48.47 -29.10 -0.74
N LYS A 429 -47.92 -28.42 -1.74
CA LYS A 429 -48.67 -27.42 -2.52
C LYS A 429 -49.69 -28.15 -3.40
N GLN A 430 -50.98 -28.04 -3.08
CA GLN A 430 -52.04 -28.50 -3.97
C GLN A 430 -52.09 -27.59 -5.19
N VAL A 431 -51.85 -28.17 -6.37
CA VAL A 431 -52.01 -27.50 -7.66
C VAL A 431 -53.34 -27.95 -8.23
N THR A 432 -54.31 -27.04 -8.26
CA THR A 432 -55.59 -27.26 -8.93
C THR A 432 -55.43 -26.87 -10.39
N PHE A 433 -55.58 -27.83 -11.30
CA PHE A 433 -55.68 -27.54 -12.72
C PHE A 433 -57.12 -27.13 -13.04
N GLN A 434 -57.32 -25.94 -13.61
CA GLN A 434 -58.58 -25.61 -14.28
C GLN A 434 -58.52 -26.18 -15.69
N LEU A 435 -59.54 -27.00 -16.01
CA LEU A 435 -59.80 -27.57 -17.33
C LEU A 435 -60.38 -26.51 -18.27
#